data_AF-A0A183CH08-F1
#
_entry.id   AF-A0A183CH08-F1
#
_cell.length_a   1.000
_cell.length_b   1.000
_cell.length_c   1.000
_cell.angle_alpha   90.00
_cell.angle_beta   90.00
_cell.angle_gamma   90.00
#
_symmetry.space_group_name_H-M   'P 1'
#
loop_
_entity.id
_entity.type
_entity.pdbx_description
1 polymer ?
#
loop_
_entity_poly.entity_id
_entity_poly.type
_entity_poly.pdbx_seq_one_letter_code
_entity_poly.pdbx_strand_id
1 'polypeptide(L)'
;MFHGWKALNLGGPWKSPFEKMPNVSECRAGDFSGWNWRKDKQISVEEVGKRLSEMEKKCAKDFPQAARVHAHLSEPDVAECYPNCDEHI
;
A
#
# COMPACT_ATOMS: atom_id res chain seq x y z
N MET A 1 -1.15 3.95 4.29
CA MET A 1 -1.75 2.85 3.49
C MET A 1 -3.01 3.37 2.78
N PHE A 2 -3.29 2.91 1.56
CA PHE A 2 -4.30 3.44 0.60
C PHE A 2 -3.91 4.67 -0.24
N HIS A 3 -2.61 4.86 -0.53
CA HIS A 3 -2.15 6.00 -1.35
C HIS A 3 -2.80 6.08 -2.75
N GLY A 4 -3.28 4.96 -3.32
CA GLY A 4 -3.98 4.96 -4.61
C GLY A 4 -5.50 5.13 -4.55
N TRP A 5 -6.13 5.19 -3.36
CA TRP A 5 -7.58 4.99 -3.25
C TRP A 5 -8.38 6.23 -2.86
N LYS A 6 -7.69 7.35 -2.60
CA LYS A 6 -8.33 8.63 -2.30
C LYS A 6 -9.12 9.23 -3.48
N ALA A 7 -9.03 8.67 -4.68
CA ALA A 7 -9.64 9.26 -5.88
C ALA A 7 -10.20 8.28 -6.91
N LEU A 8 -10.26 6.96 -6.63
CA LEU A 8 -10.72 6.00 -7.63
C LEU A 8 -12.23 5.82 -7.57
N ASN A 9 -12.92 6.30 -8.62
CA ASN A 9 -14.16 5.68 -9.05
C ASN A 9 -13.89 4.17 -9.18
N LEU A 10 -14.52 3.34 -8.35
CA LEU A 10 -14.30 1.89 -8.28
C LEU A 10 -14.68 1.14 -9.57
N GLY A 11 -15.01 1.87 -10.64
CA GLY A 11 -15.24 1.40 -12.01
C GLY A 11 -14.18 1.85 -13.04
N GLY A 12 -13.01 2.37 -12.62
CA GLY A 12 -11.89 2.64 -13.51
C GLY A 12 -11.23 1.37 -14.09
N PRO A 13 -10.27 1.52 -15.03
CA PRO A 13 -9.56 0.37 -15.64
C PRO A 13 -8.82 -0.49 -14.61
N TRP A 14 -8.48 0.10 -13.46
CA TRP A 14 -7.95 -0.64 -12.32
C TRP A 14 -9.09 -1.29 -11.53
N LYS A 15 -9.12 -2.63 -11.53
CA LYS A 15 -10.10 -3.42 -10.78
C LYS A 15 -9.76 -3.41 -9.28
N SER A 16 -10.40 -2.50 -8.56
CA SER A 16 -10.29 -2.43 -7.10
C SER A 16 -10.60 -3.77 -6.43
N PRO A 17 -9.92 -4.12 -5.33
CA PRO A 17 -10.30 -5.26 -4.50
C PRO A 17 -11.67 -5.10 -3.85
N PHE A 18 -12.22 -3.88 -3.85
CA PHE A 18 -13.52 -3.54 -3.29
C PHE A 18 -14.58 -3.31 -4.36
N GLU A 19 -15.82 -3.68 -4.03
CA GLU A 19 -17.01 -3.40 -4.84
C GLU A 19 -17.45 -1.94 -4.68
N LYS A 20 -17.42 -1.46 -3.44
CA LYS A 20 -17.72 -0.07 -3.03
C LYS A 20 -16.74 0.36 -1.94
N MET A 21 -16.66 1.67 -1.66
CA MET A 21 -15.73 2.18 -0.65
C MET A 21 -16.02 1.53 0.71
N PRO A 22 -14.99 1.25 1.54
CA PRO A 22 -15.21 0.72 2.88
C PRO A 22 -16.12 1.61 3.73
N ASN A 23 -17.03 1.01 4.48
CA ASN A 23 -17.88 1.73 5.43
C ASN A 23 -17.07 2.00 6.71
N VAL A 24 -16.61 3.24 6.87
CA VAL A 24 -15.75 3.64 7.99
C VAL A 24 -16.42 3.43 9.35
N SER A 25 -17.74 3.57 9.42
CA SER A 25 -18.51 3.37 10.66
C SER A 25 -18.50 1.92 11.13
N GLU A 26 -18.23 0.96 10.24
CA GLU A 26 -18.19 -0.48 10.52
C GLU A 26 -16.76 -1.00 10.73
N CYS A 27 -15.71 -0.21 10.47
CA CYS A 27 -14.33 -0.64 10.63
C CYS A 27 -13.93 -0.97 12.09
N ARG A 28 -14.75 -0.58 13.08
CA ARG A 28 -14.50 -0.83 14.52
C ARG A 28 -15.16 -2.11 15.04
N ALA A 29 -15.91 -2.82 14.21
CA ALA A 29 -16.69 -3.98 14.66
C ALA A 29 -15.84 -5.24 14.96
N GLY A 30 -14.52 -5.20 14.75
CA GLY A 30 -13.62 -6.35 14.95
C GLY A 30 -13.75 -7.43 13.87
N ASP A 31 -14.83 -7.38 13.09
CA ASP A 31 -14.98 -8.08 11.83
C ASP A 31 -14.65 -7.15 10.65
N PHE A 32 -14.26 -7.73 9.52
CA PHE A 32 -13.99 -6.98 8.29
C PHE A 32 -15.27 -6.64 7.53
N SER A 33 -16.43 -6.56 8.21
CA SER A 33 -17.75 -6.40 7.59
C SER A 33 -17.87 -5.09 6.79
N GLY A 34 -17.28 -4.00 7.29
CA GLY A 34 -17.20 -2.72 6.60
C GLY A 34 -16.30 -2.70 5.35
N TRP A 35 -15.54 -3.76 5.13
CA TRP A 35 -14.66 -3.91 3.98
C TRP A 35 -15.41 -4.67 2.89
N ASN A 36 -16.00 -3.95 1.93
CA ASN A 36 -16.86 -4.48 0.87
C ASN A 36 -16.09 -5.25 -0.22
N TRP A 37 -15.36 -6.29 0.19
CA TRP A 37 -14.44 -7.06 -0.65
C TRP A 37 -15.17 -7.73 -1.81
N ARG A 38 -14.54 -7.72 -2.99
CA ARG A 38 -14.93 -8.62 -4.07
C ARG A 38 -14.52 -10.04 -3.72
N LYS A 39 -15.45 -10.99 -3.86
CA LYS A 39 -15.20 -12.41 -3.53
C LYS A 39 -14.02 -13.00 -4.32
N ASP A 40 -13.85 -12.61 -5.58
CA ASP A 40 -12.76 -13.07 -6.45
C ASP A 40 -11.38 -12.44 -6.11
N LYS A 41 -11.34 -11.52 -5.15
CA LYS A 41 -10.13 -10.83 -4.69
C LYS A 41 -9.70 -11.27 -3.29
N GLN A 42 -10.53 -12.05 -2.60
CA GLN A 42 -10.15 -12.72 -1.37
C GLN A 42 -9.34 -13.97 -1.71
N ILE A 43 -8.11 -14.02 -1.24
CA ILE A 43 -7.18 -15.13 -1.42
C ILE A 43 -6.76 -15.68 -0.06
N SER A 44 -6.29 -16.92 -0.02
CA SER A 44 -5.80 -17.53 1.21
C SER A 44 -4.51 -16.85 1.70
N VAL A 45 -4.24 -16.98 3.00
CA VAL A 45 -2.99 -16.49 3.61
C VAL A 45 -1.76 -17.12 2.95
N GLU A 46 -1.84 -18.41 2.59
CA GLU A 46 -0.77 -19.12 1.88
C GLU A 46 -0.47 -18.46 0.52
N GLU A 47 -1.51 -18.14 -0.25
CA GLU A 47 -1.38 -17.46 -1.54
C GLU A 47 -0.82 -16.03 -1.37
N VAL A 48 -1.20 -15.33 -0.30
CA VAL A 48 -0.59 -14.03 0.04
C VAL A 48 0.91 -14.20 0.28
N GLY A 49 1.32 -15.19 1.07
CA GLY A 49 2.73 -15.48 1.35
C GLY A 49 3.52 -15.78 0.09
N LYS A 50 2.96 -16.57 -0.83
CA LYS A 50 3.58 -16.86 -2.13
C LYS A 50 3.78 -15.59 -2.95
N ARG A 51 2.75 -14.76 -3.12
CA ARG A 51 2.83 -13.52 -3.91
C ARG A 51 3.81 -12.51 -3.32
N LEU A 52 3.87 -12.41 -1.99
CA LEU A 52 4.85 -11.56 -1.31
C LEU A 52 6.28 -12.02 -1.61
N SER A 53 6.56 -13.32 -1.47
CA SER A 53 7.88 -13.87 -1.78
C SER A 53 8.30 -13.63 -3.23
N GLU A 54 7.38 -13.78 -4.19
CA GLU A 54 7.62 -13.51 -5.61
C GLU A 54 7.91 -12.02 -5.86
N MET A 55 7.13 -11.12 -5.25
CA MET A 55 7.33 -9.68 -5.34
C MET A 55 8.68 -9.26 -4.75
N GLU A 56 9.04 -9.78 -3.57
CA GLU A 56 10.33 -9.51 -2.92
C GLU A 56 11.51 -9.96 -3.78
N LYS A 57 11.45 -11.17 -4.36
CA LYS A 57 12.47 -11.67 -5.29
C LYS A 57 12.60 -10.77 -6.51
N LYS A 58 11.48 -10.33 -7.07
CA LYS A 58 11.47 -9.40 -8.21
C LYS A 58 12.10 -8.06 -7.83
N CYS A 59 11.70 -7.46 -6.71
CA CYS A 59 12.29 -6.21 -6.22
C CYS A 59 13.79 -6.36 -5.94
N ALA A 60 14.22 -7.47 -5.36
CA ALA A 60 15.64 -7.73 -5.11
C ALA A 60 16.48 -7.82 -6.39
N LYS A 61 15.88 -8.31 -7.48
CA LYS A 61 16.49 -8.37 -8.81
C LYS A 61 16.49 -7.00 -9.51
N ASP A 62 15.36 -6.31 -9.48
CA ASP A 62 15.13 -5.11 -10.28
C ASP A 62 15.74 -3.86 -9.64
N PHE A 63 15.88 -3.82 -8.30
CA PHE A 63 16.42 -2.67 -7.59
C PHE A 63 17.81 -2.93 -6.97
N PRO A 64 18.80 -2.06 -7.22
CA PRO A 64 20.10 -2.15 -6.57
C PRO A 64 19.96 -2.03 -5.05
N GLN A 65 20.87 -2.64 -4.30
CA GLN A 65 20.76 -2.74 -2.83
C GLN A 65 20.63 -1.37 -2.14
N ALA A 66 21.33 -0.35 -2.64
CA ALA A 66 21.22 1.03 -2.15
C ALA A 66 19.83 1.65 -2.34
N ALA A 67 19.10 1.28 -3.40
CA ALA A 67 17.74 1.75 -3.67
C ALA A 67 16.65 0.95 -2.93
N ARG A 68 17.04 -0.13 -2.23
CA ARG A 68 16.14 -0.91 -1.37
C ARG A 68 16.10 -0.39 0.07
N VAL A 69 16.88 0.64 0.38
CA VAL A 69 16.79 1.37 1.64
C VAL A 69 15.53 2.24 1.59
N HIS A 70 14.68 2.14 2.61
CA HIS A 70 13.48 2.93 2.68
C HIS A 70 13.87 4.40 2.85
N ALA A 71 13.50 5.29 1.92
CA ALA A 71 13.93 6.69 1.96
C ALA A 71 13.60 7.37 3.31
N HIS A 72 12.47 7.01 3.91
CA HIS A 72 12.06 7.50 5.24
C HIS A 72 12.88 6.94 6.43
N LEU A 73 13.82 6.03 6.19
CA LEU A 73 14.75 5.49 7.18
C LEU A 73 16.21 5.88 6.89
N SER A 74 16.50 6.40 5.69
CA SER A 74 17.84 6.86 5.29
C SER A 74 18.01 8.37 5.34
N GLU A 75 16.93 9.12 5.14
CA GLU A 75 16.95 10.59 5.19
C GLU A 75 16.45 11.10 6.55
N PRO A 76 16.98 12.22 7.06
CA PRO A 76 16.42 12.89 8.22
C PRO A 76 14.94 13.22 7.99
N ASP A 77 14.13 13.14 9.04
CA ASP A 77 12.68 13.33 8.92
C ASP A 77 12.40 14.72 8.32
N VAL A 78 11.39 14.83 7.46
CA VAL A 78 11.03 16.12 6.82
C VAL A 78 10.69 17.17 7.90
N ALA A 79 10.27 16.72 9.08
CA ALA A 79 10.09 17.55 10.26
C ALA A 79 11.36 18.29 10.72
N GLU A 80 12.55 17.73 10.47
CA GLU A 80 13.82 18.32 10.87
C GLU A 80 14.31 19.39 9.87
N CYS A 81 13.93 19.26 8.59
CA CYS A 81 14.38 20.18 7.53
C CYS A 81 13.32 21.19 7.05
N TYR A 82 12.03 21.03 7.39
CA TYR A 82 10.98 21.93 6.93
C TYR A 82 11.13 23.34 7.54
N PRO A 83 10.97 24.43 6.76
CA PRO A 83 10.55 24.47 5.35
C PRO A 83 11.68 24.44 4.30
N ASN A 84 12.94 24.34 4.72
CA ASN A 84 14.10 24.58 3.85
C ASN A 84 14.78 23.29 3.37
N CYS A 85 14.03 22.19 3.25
CA CYS A 85 14.58 20.89 2.86
C CYS A 85 15.33 20.93 1.51
N ASP A 86 14.95 21.84 0.61
CA ASP A 86 15.58 22.01 -0.71
C ASP A 86 16.99 22.63 -0.65
N GLU A 87 17.42 23.17 0.50
CA GLU A 87 18.75 23.78 0.68
C GLU A 87 19.84 22.77 1.07
N HIS A 88 19.46 21.52 1.37
CA HIS A 88 20.35 20.47 1.91
C HIS A 88 20.63 19.32 0.93
N ILE A 89 20.31 19.49 -0.36
CA ILE A 89 20.50 18.50 -1.44
C ILE A 89 21.74 18.83 -2.28
#